data_AF-A0A7I0J7C7-F1
#
_entry.id   AF-A0A7I0J7C7-F1
#
_cell.length_a   1.000
_cell.length_b   1.000
_cell.length_c   1.000
_cell.angle_alpha   90.00
_cell.angle_beta   90.00
_cell.angle_gamma   90.00
#
_symmetry.space_group_name_H-M   'P 1'
#
loop_
_entity.id
_entity.type
_entity.pdbx_description
1 polymer ?
#
loop_
_entity_poly.entity_id
_entity_poly.type
_entity_poly.pdbx_seq_one_letter_code
_entity_poly.pdbx_strand_id
1 'polypeptide(L)'
;MILLRWLRRIVKTILWLAVIIVLIPVAGLGYGFLTTPSLTPLEDVTDGAPPNRLAKKVRAEIPGYQQPRQATYVAYPYWTVVYAARDYAGFVAKDQPSGFPYWSYVSRFWQGYATMIRASSGSEFNVADHRTQVVIGIGQTVELALQWAYENTVGRITEAIAGRRTATDSYQARMANEYAGFLDRAPWYQFPYAEKRAGLFGVQPAPGDGAVRSGERKLAFGLADTVKQVYAGFVSATLAPASDPAGIHVWAKGPIGEATRTEPDTLLERDFGADGTVFVTKDGQLSEMIPRLIDKGVSFVEIGGNDEIMLTVLSPAEIAMPEGTRALFSYPLPADPDTRRTGLTVAVRKLHVALPALIKAGARLEHVYDG
;
A
#
# COMPACT_ATOMS: atom_id res chain seq x y z
N MET A 1 1.59 -3.38 -50.79
CA MET A 1 0.21 -2.97 -50.42
C MET A 1 -0.33 -3.66 -49.16
N ILE A 2 -0.11 -4.97 -48.97
CA ILE A 2 -0.50 -5.72 -47.75
C ILE A 2 0.27 -5.25 -46.51
N LEU A 3 1.59 -5.05 -46.62
CA LEU A 3 2.45 -4.56 -45.53
C LEU A 3 1.98 -3.22 -44.95
N LEU A 4 1.56 -2.28 -45.82
CA LEU A 4 1.05 -0.96 -45.41
C LEU A 4 -0.30 -1.06 -44.68
N ARG A 5 -1.17 -2.02 -45.06
CA ARG A 5 -2.43 -2.27 -44.37
C ARG A 5 -2.21 -2.87 -42.99
N TRP A 6 -1.25 -3.79 -42.86
CA TRP A 6 -0.84 -4.36 -41.57
C TRP A 6 -0.20 -3.30 -40.66
N LEU A 7 0.72 -2.50 -41.18
CA LEU A 7 1.32 -1.39 -40.45
C LEU A 7 0.27 -0.40 -39.95
N ARG A 8 -0.69 0.01 -40.80
CA ARG A 8 -1.80 0.88 -40.40
C ARG A 8 -2.67 0.26 -39.30
N ARG A 9 -2.92 -1.05 -39.35
CA ARG A 9 -3.66 -1.76 -38.28
C ARG A 9 -2.88 -1.76 -36.98
N ILE A 10 -1.59 -2.08 -37.01
CA ILE A 10 -0.72 -2.08 -35.82
C ILE A 10 -0.68 -0.69 -35.20
N VAL A 11 -0.41 0.35 -36.00
CA VAL A 11 -0.39 1.74 -35.51
C VAL A 11 -1.75 2.13 -34.92
N LYS A 12 -2.85 1.79 -35.60
CA LYS A 12 -4.20 2.06 -35.08
C LYS A 12 -4.45 1.33 -33.75
N THR A 13 -4.02 0.09 -33.61
CA THR A 13 -4.14 -0.68 -32.36
C THR A 13 -3.31 -0.03 -31.25
N ILE A 14 -2.05 0.34 -31.52
CA ILE A 14 -1.19 1.02 -30.54
C ILE A 14 -1.83 2.34 -30.09
N LEU A 15 -2.35 3.13 -31.03
CA LEU A 15 -3.05 4.38 -30.71
C LEU A 15 -4.28 4.13 -29.83
N TRP A 16 -5.08 3.11 -30.13
CA TRP A 16 -6.23 2.74 -29.29
C TRP A 16 -5.81 2.29 -27.89
N LEU A 17 -4.75 1.50 -27.77
CA LEU A 17 -4.21 1.09 -26.47
C LEU A 17 -3.71 2.29 -25.67
N ALA A 18 -3.00 3.23 -26.32
CA ALA A 18 -2.57 4.46 -25.69
C ALA A 18 -3.76 5.31 -25.20
N VAL A 19 -4.81 5.44 -26.03
CA VAL A 19 -6.04 6.13 -25.64
C VAL A 19 -6.70 5.45 -24.44
N ILE A 20 -6.82 4.11 -24.44
CA ILE A 20 -7.38 3.37 -23.30
C ILE A 20 -6.57 3.65 -22.03
N ILE A 21 -5.24 3.55 -22.09
CA ILE A 21 -4.35 3.80 -20.95
C ILE A 21 -4.55 5.22 -20.39
N VAL A 22 -4.67 6.23 -21.25
CA VAL A 22 -4.91 7.63 -20.84
C VAL A 22 -6.30 7.83 -20.24
N LEU A 23 -7.31 7.05 -20.67
CA LEU A 23 -8.67 7.14 -20.13
C LEU A 23 -8.83 6.44 -18.77
N ILE A 24 -7.96 5.49 -18.41
CA ILE A 24 -8.01 4.80 -17.11
C ILE A 24 -8.08 5.79 -15.93
N PRO A 25 -7.15 6.76 -15.77
CA PRO A 25 -7.20 7.67 -14.63
C PRO A 25 -8.42 8.59 -14.64
N VAL A 26 -8.91 9.00 -15.81
CA VAL A 26 -10.11 9.84 -15.93
C VAL A 26 -11.34 9.07 -15.44
N ALA A 27 -11.53 7.84 -15.93
CA ALA A 27 -12.63 6.98 -15.52
C ALA A 27 -12.50 6.56 -14.05
N GLY A 28 -11.29 6.20 -13.63
CA GLY A 28 -10.98 5.77 -12.27
C GLY A 28 -11.25 6.87 -11.24
N LEU A 29 -10.67 8.06 -11.41
CA LEU A 29 -10.94 9.20 -10.53
C LEU A 29 -12.41 9.62 -10.59
N GLY A 30 -13.03 9.66 -11.78
CA GLY A 30 -14.46 9.93 -11.92
C GLY A 30 -15.31 8.98 -11.09
N TYR A 31 -15.06 7.67 -11.21
CA TYR A 31 -15.71 6.65 -10.40
C TYR A 31 -15.44 6.82 -8.90
N GLY A 32 -14.18 7.06 -8.52
CA GLY A 32 -13.77 7.29 -7.14
C GLY A 32 -14.54 8.45 -6.51
N PHE A 33 -14.51 9.63 -7.13
CA PHE A 33 -15.23 10.81 -6.64
C PHE A 33 -16.75 10.61 -6.59
N LEU A 34 -17.34 9.89 -7.55
CA LEU A 34 -18.78 9.61 -7.56
C LEU A 34 -19.21 8.60 -6.48
N THR A 35 -18.32 7.71 -6.04
CA THR A 35 -18.64 6.61 -5.13
C THR A 35 -18.08 6.78 -3.72
N THR A 36 -17.35 7.86 -3.45
CA THR A 36 -16.85 8.21 -2.12
C THR A 36 -17.45 9.54 -1.64
N PRO A 37 -17.88 9.64 -0.37
CA PRO A 37 -18.48 10.86 0.16
C PRO A 37 -17.44 11.98 0.36
N SER A 38 -17.93 13.20 0.58
CA SER A 38 -17.08 14.28 1.12
C SER A 38 -16.70 13.97 2.56
N LEU A 39 -15.53 14.43 2.94
CA LEU A 39 -15.03 14.26 4.29
C LEU A 39 -15.30 15.55 5.07
N THR A 40 -15.74 15.42 6.32
CA THR A 40 -15.66 16.51 7.28
C THR A 40 -14.21 16.68 7.74
N PRO A 41 -13.76 17.87 8.14
CA PRO A 41 -12.49 18.02 8.84
C PRO A 41 -12.49 17.24 10.16
N LEU A 42 -11.30 16.86 10.65
CA LEU A 42 -11.17 16.40 12.02
C LEU A 42 -11.46 17.58 12.96
N GLU A 43 -12.13 17.33 14.08
CA GLU A 43 -12.31 18.37 15.10
C GLU A 43 -10.95 18.82 15.64
N ASP A 44 -10.80 20.13 15.87
CA ASP A 44 -9.53 20.70 16.29
C ASP A 44 -9.13 20.22 17.70
N VAL A 45 -8.00 19.51 17.78
CA VAL A 45 -7.46 18.98 19.04
C VAL A 45 -6.35 19.91 19.52
N THR A 46 -6.73 20.88 20.35
CA THR A 46 -5.80 21.88 20.90
C THR A 46 -5.01 21.36 22.11
N ASP A 47 -5.55 20.39 22.84
CA ASP A 47 -4.89 19.78 23.99
C ASP A 47 -3.58 19.08 23.57
N GLY A 48 -2.56 19.20 24.43
CA GLY A 48 -1.22 18.66 24.17
C GLY A 48 -0.37 19.42 23.14
N ALA A 49 -0.78 20.62 22.70
CA ALA A 49 -0.02 21.40 21.73
C ALA A 49 1.38 21.80 22.18
N PRO A 50 2.38 21.76 21.29
CA PRO A 50 3.65 22.38 21.59
C PRO A 50 3.46 23.91 21.66
N PRO A 51 4.20 24.61 22.53
CA PRO A 51 4.22 26.06 22.51
C PRO A 51 4.60 26.58 21.11
N ASN A 52 3.83 27.52 20.56
CA ASN A 52 4.02 28.05 19.20
C ASN A 52 5.47 28.51 18.92
N ARG A 53 6.12 29.11 19.93
CA ARG A 53 7.53 29.52 19.83
C ARG A 53 8.46 28.33 19.61
N LEU A 54 8.21 27.23 20.32
CA LEU A 54 9.04 26.03 20.25
C LEU A 54 8.79 25.27 18.94
N ALA A 55 7.54 25.12 18.50
CA ALA A 55 7.22 24.53 17.21
C ALA A 55 7.89 25.27 16.04
N LYS A 56 7.85 26.61 16.04
CA LYS A 56 8.58 27.43 15.05
C LYS A 56 10.09 27.20 15.12
N LYS A 57 10.65 27.08 16.33
CA LYS A 57 12.08 26.84 16.54
C LYS A 57 12.51 25.47 15.99
N VAL A 58 11.76 24.42 16.30
CA VAL A 58 12.03 23.05 15.84
C VAL A 58 12.03 22.99 14.31
N ARG A 59 10.99 23.51 13.67
CA ARG A 59 10.88 23.53 12.20
C ARG A 59 11.97 24.36 11.50
N ALA A 60 12.50 25.38 12.17
CA ALA A 60 13.57 26.22 11.64
C ALA A 60 14.97 25.62 11.82
N GLU A 61 15.19 24.88 12.92
CA GLU A 61 16.53 24.45 13.33
C GLU A 61 16.82 22.96 13.09
N ILE A 62 15.80 22.12 12.84
CA ILE A 62 15.97 20.70 12.51
C ILE A 62 15.71 20.51 11.00
N PRO A 63 16.75 20.31 10.18
CA PRO A 63 16.60 20.09 8.75
C PRO A 63 15.75 18.85 8.44
N GLY A 64 14.78 18.97 7.54
CA GLY A 64 13.91 17.84 7.17
C GLY A 64 12.87 17.46 8.22
N TYR A 65 12.69 18.25 9.28
CA TYR A 65 11.66 18.00 10.29
C TYR A 65 10.24 18.05 9.72
N GLN A 66 9.97 19.03 8.86
CA GLN A 66 8.64 19.26 8.31
C GLN A 66 8.48 18.57 6.96
N GLN A 67 7.62 17.55 6.93
CA GLN A 67 7.17 16.92 5.71
C GLN A 67 5.84 17.55 5.24
N PRO A 68 5.54 17.52 3.93
CA PRO A 68 4.24 17.97 3.43
C PRO A 68 3.12 17.17 4.09
N ARG A 69 2.11 17.85 4.65
CA ARG A 69 0.93 17.18 5.24
C ARG A 69 0.24 16.23 4.26
N GLN A 70 0.32 16.51 2.96
CA GLN A 70 -0.22 15.64 1.94
C GLN A 70 0.44 14.24 1.91
N ALA A 71 1.72 14.12 2.32
CA ALA A 71 2.51 12.90 2.24
C ALA A 71 1.85 11.72 2.98
N THR A 72 1.36 11.95 4.22
CA THR A 72 0.65 10.92 5.02
C THR A 72 -0.57 10.34 4.27
N TYR A 73 -1.26 11.14 3.45
CA TYR A 73 -2.44 10.69 2.72
C TYR A 73 -2.09 10.03 1.39
N VAL A 74 -1.16 10.60 0.62
CA VAL A 74 -0.81 10.06 -0.71
C VAL A 74 0.05 8.81 -0.65
N ALA A 75 0.59 8.45 0.52
CA ALA A 75 1.20 7.14 0.75
C ALA A 75 0.19 5.99 0.72
N TYR A 76 -1.08 6.22 1.09
CA TYR A 76 -2.09 5.16 1.15
C TYR A 76 -2.34 4.44 -0.18
N PRO A 77 -2.59 5.12 -1.33
CA PRO A 77 -2.86 4.45 -2.59
C PRO A 77 -1.69 3.58 -3.06
N TYR A 78 -0.44 3.96 -2.80
CA TYR A 78 0.72 3.09 -3.03
C TYR A 78 0.59 1.77 -2.25
N TRP A 79 0.29 1.84 -0.96
CA TRP A 79 0.12 0.66 -0.11
C TRP A 79 -1.08 -0.22 -0.50
N THR A 80 -2.11 0.33 -1.16
CA THR A 80 -3.23 -0.51 -1.62
C THR A 80 -2.81 -1.58 -2.63
N VAL A 81 -1.72 -1.38 -3.37
CA VAL A 81 -1.12 -2.41 -4.24
C VAL A 81 -0.50 -3.53 -3.41
N VAL A 82 0.21 -3.17 -2.34
CA VAL A 82 0.79 -4.15 -1.40
C VAL A 82 -0.31 -4.94 -0.70
N TYR A 83 -1.39 -4.27 -0.27
CA TYR A 83 -2.56 -4.94 0.30
C TYR A 83 -3.23 -5.89 -0.68
N ALA A 84 -3.42 -5.46 -1.94
CA ALA A 84 -3.97 -6.35 -2.96
C ALA A 84 -3.10 -7.59 -3.19
N ALA A 85 -1.76 -7.46 -3.13
CA ALA A 85 -0.86 -8.60 -3.24
C ALA A 85 -0.95 -9.55 -2.03
N ARG A 86 -1.03 -9.02 -0.80
CA ARG A 86 -1.23 -9.80 0.42
C ARG A 86 -2.56 -10.54 0.41
N ASP A 87 -3.64 -9.83 0.06
CA ASP A 87 -4.98 -10.40 0.01
C ASP A 87 -5.11 -11.45 -1.12
N TYR A 88 -4.45 -11.22 -2.27
CA TYR A 88 -4.34 -12.22 -3.34
C TYR A 88 -3.61 -13.46 -2.86
N ALA A 89 -2.44 -13.32 -2.23
CA ALA A 89 -1.67 -14.43 -1.69
C ALA A 89 -2.47 -15.25 -0.67
N GLY A 90 -3.16 -14.58 0.25
CA GLY A 90 -4.04 -15.22 1.25
C GLY A 90 -5.20 -15.98 0.59
N PHE A 91 -5.78 -15.42 -0.46
CA PHE A 91 -6.86 -16.06 -1.21
C PHE A 91 -6.38 -17.30 -1.97
N VAL A 92 -5.34 -17.18 -2.81
CA VAL A 92 -4.87 -18.32 -3.63
C VAL A 92 -4.18 -19.42 -2.81
N ALA A 93 -3.86 -19.17 -1.54
CA ALA A 93 -3.46 -20.22 -0.61
C ALA A 93 -4.59 -21.24 -0.35
N LYS A 94 -5.86 -20.84 -0.51
CA LYS A 94 -7.05 -21.65 -0.16
C LYS A 94 -7.95 -21.92 -1.35
N ASP A 95 -8.08 -20.92 -2.22
CA ASP A 95 -9.00 -20.91 -3.35
C ASP A 95 -8.27 -20.88 -4.71
N GLN A 96 -9.05 -21.02 -5.78
CA GLN A 96 -8.53 -20.91 -7.14
C GLN A 96 -8.55 -19.45 -7.61
N PRO A 97 -7.53 -18.98 -8.34
CA PRO A 97 -7.38 -17.57 -8.71
C PRO A 97 -8.53 -17.02 -9.56
N SER A 98 -9.27 -17.87 -10.29
CA SER A 98 -10.45 -17.45 -11.06
C SER A 98 -11.55 -16.82 -10.19
N GLY A 99 -11.61 -17.15 -8.89
CA GLY A 99 -12.55 -16.59 -7.92
C GLY A 99 -12.11 -15.28 -7.25
N PHE A 100 -10.88 -14.81 -7.48
CA PHE A 100 -10.40 -13.60 -6.83
C PHE A 100 -11.14 -12.34 -7.36
N PRO A 101 -11.53 -11.39 -6.50
CA PRO A 101 -12.33 -10.23 -6.90
C PRO A 101 -11.48 -9.09 -7.48
N TYR A 102 -10.81 -9.33 -8.61
CA TYR A 102 -9.89 -8.40 -9.28
C TYR A 102 -10.44 -6.97 -9.45
N TRP A 103 -11.65 -6.85 -9.99
CA TRP A 103 -12.27 -5.54 -10.24
C TRP A 103 -12.60 -4.78 -8.96
N SER A 104 -12.87 -5.48 -7.85
CA SER A 104 -13.06 -4.84 -6.55
C SER A 104 -11.78 -4.15 -6.09
N TYR A 105 -10.61 -4.76 -6.30
CA TYR A 105 -9.31 -4.12 -5.98
C TYR A 105 -8.99 -2.94 -6.90
N VAL A 106 -9.36 -3.00 -8.19
CA VAL A 106 -9.29 -1.83 -9.09
C VAL A 106 -10.16 -0.69 -8.55
N SER A 107 -11.42 -0.97 -8.21
CA SER A 107 -12.33 0.01 -7.63
C SER A 107 -11.81 0.59 -6.31
N ARG A 108 -11.28 -0.26 -5.41
CA ARG A 108 -10.73 0.17 -4.12
C ARG A 108 -9.53 1.10 -4.28
N PHE A 109 -8.64 0.86 -5.24
CA PHE A 109 -7.53 1.77 -5.53
C PHE A 109 -8.04 3.18 -5.85
N TRP A 110 -8.95 3.30 -6.82
CA TRP A 110 -9.43 4.61 -7.29
C TRP A 110 -10.30 5.34 -6.26
N GLN A 111 -11.11 4.60 -5.49
CA GLN A 111 -11.86 5.15 -4.35
C GLN A 111 -10.94 5.63 -3.23
N GLY A 112 -9.94 4.82 -2.89
CA GLY A 112 -8.90 5.19 -1.93
C GLY A 112 -8.21 6.48 -2.36
N TYR A 113 -7.77 6.55 -3.61
CA TYR A 113 -7.09 7.72 -4.15
C TYR A 113 -7.97 8.98 -4.13
N ALA A 114 -9.23 8.89 -4.57
CA ALA A 114 -10.18 10.01 -4.48
C ALA A 114 -10.42 10.45 -3.02
N THR A 115 -10.50 9.49 -2.10
CA THR A 115 -10.66 9.79 -0.66
C THR A 115 -9.44 10.51 -0.11
N MET A 116 -8.22 10.13 -0.52
CA MET A 116 -6.99 10.80 -0.09
C MET A 116 -6.88 12.22 -0.63
N ILE A 117 -7.30 12.46 -1.88
CA ILE A 117 -7.39 13.82 -2.43
C ILE A 117 -8.35 14.68 -1.60
N ARG A 118 -9.51 14.14 -1.21
CA ARG A 118 -10.47 14.83 -0.32
C ARG A 118 -9.87 15.08 1.06
N ALA A 119 -9.14 14.12 1.61
CA ALA A 119 -8.53 14.22 2.95
C ALA A 119 -7.40 15.26 2.99
N SER A 120 -6.65 15.41 1.89
CA SER A 120 -5.53 16.34 1.79
C SER A 120 -5.89 17.72 1.20
N SER A 121 -7.18 18.03 0.96
CA SER A 121 -7.56 19.22 0.18
C SER A 121 -7.20 20.56 0.81
N GLY A 122 -6.94 20.59 2.13
CA GLY A 122 -6.43 21.76 2.85
C GLY A 122 -4.91 21.92 2.85
N SER A 123 -4.18 21.00 2.20
CA SER A 123 -2.71 21.00 2.10
C SER A 123 -2.25 21.51 0.74
N GLU A 124 -0.97 21.87 0.61
CA GLU A 124 -0.38 22.19 -0.70
C GLU A 124 -0.43 20.98 -1.64
N PHE A 125 -0.75 21.22 -2.91
CA PHE A 125 -0.88 20.18 -3.93
C PHE A 125 0.48 19.85 -4.57
N ASN A 126 1.02 18.67 -4.28
CA ASN A 126 2.23 18.17 -4.89
C ASN A 126 1.92 17.37 -6.17
N VAL A 127 2.16 18.01 -7.33
CA VAL A 127 1.95 17.42 -8.65
C VAL A 127 2.77 16.13 -8.85
N ALA A 128 3.98 16.06 -8.30
CA ALA A 128 4.86 14.90 -8.47
C ALA A 128 4.29 13.67 -7.77
N ASP A 129 3.81 13.82 -6.54
CA ASP A 129 3.22 12.72 -5.75
C ASP A 129 1.95 12.20 -6.43
N HIS A 130 1.08 13.10 -6.87
CA HIS A 130 -0.14 12.72 -7.60
C HIS A 130 0.13 12.02 -8.93
N ARG A 131 1.18 12.46 -9.66
CA ARG A 131 1.60 11.78 -10.89
C ARG A 131 2.04 10.35 -10.59
N THR A 132 2.80 10.13 -9.52
CA THR A 132 3.21 8.79 -9.09
C THR A 132 2.00 7.91 -8.79
N GLN A 133 1.01 8.42 -8.04
CA GLN A 133 -0.21 7.66 -7.74
C GLN A 133 -1.02 7.33 -8.99
N VAL A 134 -1.10 8.23 -9.98
CA VAL A 134 -1.77 7.96 -11.26
C VAL A 134 -1.08 6.82 -12.02
N VAL A 135 0.25 6.84 -12.09
CA VAL A 135 1.02 5.78 -12.77
C VAL A 135 0.81 4.43 -12.09
N ILE A 136 0.85 4.40 -10.75
CA ILE A 136 0.56 3.19 -9.97
C ILE A 136 -0.86 2.69 -10.26
N GLY A 137 -1.86 3.57 -10.25
CA GLY A 137 -3.25 3.21 -10.51
C GLY A 137 -3.49 2.63 -11.90
N ILE A 138 -2.83 3.20 -12.92
CA ILE A 138 -2.83 2.64 -14.28
C ILE A 138 -2.23 1.23 -14.26
N GLY A 139 -1.04 1.08 -13.67
CA GLY A 139 -0.34 -0.20 -13.57
C GLY A 139 -1.19 -1.27 -12.90
N GLN A 140 -1.73 -0.97 -11.73
CA GLN A 140 -2.62 -1.85 -10.96
C GLN A 140 -3.87 -2.23 -11.75
N THR A 141 -4.48 -1.27 -12.45
CA THR A 141 -5.69 -1.53 -13.27
C THR A 141 -5.37 -2.48 -14.42
N VAL A 142 -4.27 -2.25 -15.14
CA VAL A 142 -3.86 -3.09 -16.27
C VAL A 142 -3.46 -4.49 -15.79
N GLU A 143 -2.66 -4.60 -14.72
CA GLU A 143 -2.22 -5.87 -14.18
C GLU A 143 -3.40 -6.73 -13.73
N LEU A 144 -4.30 -6.18 -12.91
CA LEU A 144 -5.47 -6.91 -12.44
C LEU A 144 -6.47 -7.23 -13.57
N ALA A 145 -6.61 -6.36 -14.57
CA ALA A 145 -7.48 -6.62 -15.72
C ALA A 145 -6.93 -7.76 -16.60
N LEU A 146 -5.63 -7.78 -16.87
CA LEU A 146 -4.99 -8.86 -17.63
C LEU A 146 -5.06 -10.18 -16.88
N GLN A 147 -4.78 -10.16 -15.57
CA GLN A 147 -4.86 -11.34 -14.73
C GLN A 147 -6.31 -11.85 -14.64
N TRP A 148 -7.29 -10.98 -14.40
CA TRP A 148 -8.71 -11.35 -14.43
C TRP A 148 -9.09 -11.99 -15.77
N ALA A 149 -8.74 -11.36 -16.89
CA ALA A 149 -9.09 -11.85 -18.22
C ALA A 149 -8.49 -13.23 -18.48
N TYR A 150 -7.24 -13.44 -18.08
CA TYR A 150 -6.57 -14.73 -18.21
C TYR A 150 -7.21 -15.80 -17.30
N GLU A 151 -7.37 -15.49 -16.01
CA GLU A 151 -7.89 -16.42 -15.01
C GLU A 151 -9.36 -16.76 -15.22
N ASN A 152 -10.15 -15.86 -15.83
CA ASN A 152 -11.55 -16.11 -16.17
C ASN A 152 -11.76 -16.63 -17.61
N THR A 153 -10.68 -16.91 -18.35
CA THR A 153 -10.76 -17.55 -19.67
C THR A 153 -9.98 -18.87 -19.68
N VAL A 154 -8.72 -18.84 -20.13
CA VAL A 154 -7.84 -20.01 -20.22
C VAL A 154 -7.64 -20.62 -18.85
N GLY A 155 -7.40 -19.80 -17.81
CA GLY A 155 -7.24 -20.25 -16.44
C GLY A 155 -8.45 -21.01 -15.92
N ARG A 156 -9.65 -20.48 -16.11
CA ARG A 156 -10.90 -21.11 -15.65
C ARG A 156 -11.19 -22.43 -16.38
N ILE A 157 -10.91 -22.50 -17.68
CA ILE A 157 -11.09 -23.73 -18.46
C ILE A 157 -10.11 -24.81 -17.98
N THR A 158 -8.83 -24.48 -17.83
CA THR A 158 -7.82 -25.47 -17.40
C THR A 158 -7.97 -25.87 -15.94
N GLU A 159 -8.46 -24.97 -15.09
CA GLU A 159 -8.88 -25.25 -13.71
C GLU A 159 -10.01 -26.28 -13.67
N ALA A 160 -11.06 -26.07 -14.46
CA ALA A 160 -12.18 -27.01 -14.55
C ALA A 160 -11.76 -28.38 -15.09
N ILE A 161 -10.85 -28.43 -16.08
CA ILE A 161 -10.27 -29.67 -16.60
C ILE A 161 -9.48 -30.41 -15.52
N ALA A 162 -8.70 -29.70 -14.70
CA ALA A 162 -7.92 -30.31 -13.64
C ALA A 162 -8.81 -30.86 -12.51
N GLY A 163 -9.94 -30.19 -12.21
CA GLY A 163 -10.89 -30.58 -11.17
C GLY A 163 -10.35 -30.48 -9.74
N ARG A 164 -9.09 -30.07 -9.58
CA ARG A 164 -8.39 -29.90 -8.30
C ARG A 164 -7.16 -29.02 -8.48
N ARG A 165 -6.61 -28.55 -7.35
CA ARG A 165 -5.33 -27.83 -7.32
C ARG A 165 -4.17 -28.75 -7.72
N THR A 166 -3.30 -28.26 -8.60
CA THR A 166 -2.07 -28.98 -9.01
C THR A 166 -0.85 -28.54 -8.20
N ALA A 167 0.27 -29.25 -8.37
CA ALA A 167 1.56 -28.85 -7.82
C ALA A 167 2.02 -27.47 -8.33
N THR A 168 1.72 -27.12 -9.59
CA THR A 168 2.04 -25.81 -10.16
C THR A 168 1.18 -24.69 -9.58
N ASP A 169 -0.11 -24.94 -9.33
CA ASP A 169 -0.97 -23.98 -8.63
C ASP A 169 -0.46 -23.72 -7.20
N SER A 170 -0.04 -24.80 -6.51
CA SER A 170 0.54 -24.70 -5.17
C SER A 170 1.87 -23.93 -5.15
N TYR A 171 2.69 -24.07 -6.19
CA TYR A 171 3.90 -23.27 -6.37
C TYR A 171 3.56 -21.79 -6.58
N GLN A 172 2.59 -21.48 -7.45
CA GLN A 172 2.14 -20.12 -7.71
C GLN A 172 1.58 -19.45 -6.44
N ALA A 173 0.83 -20.17 -5.61
CA ALA A 173 0.34 -19.65 -4.34
C ALA A 173 1.50 -19.31 -3.37
N ARG A 174 2.54 -20.15 -3.29
CA ARG A 174 3.74 -19.84 -2.50
C ARG A 174 4.48 -18.63 -3.06
N MET A 175 4.65 -18.55 -4.38
CA MET A 175 5.28 -17.40 -5.03
C MET A 175 4.51 -16.11 -4.77
N ALA A 176 3.18 -16.13 -4.80
CA ALA A 176 2.35 -14.97 -4.45
C ALA A 176 2.58 -14.52 -3.00
N ASN A 177 2.68 -15.47 -2.06
CA ASN A 177 2.99 -15.17 -0.67
C ASN A 177 4.41 -14.60 -0.48
N GLU A 178 5.41 -15.17 -1.16
CA GLU A 178 6.77 -14.64 -1.17
C GLU A 178 6.85 -13.23 -1.76
N TYR A 179 6.10 -12.97 -2.84
CA TYR A 179 6.00 -11.66 -3.46
C TYR A 179 5.35 -10.64 -2.52
N ALA A 180 4.23 -11.00 -1.88
CA ALA A 180 3.57 -10.13 -0.91
C ALA A 180 4.50 -9.73 0.25
N GLY A 181 5.20 -10.69 0.85
CA GLY A 181 6.17 -10.41 1.92
C GLY A 181 7.49 -9.76 1.44
N PHE A 182 7.73 -9.71 0.13
CA PHE A 182 8.86 -8.98 -0.45
C PHE A 182 8.52 -7.50 -0.59
N LEU A 183 7.31 -7.17 -1.05
CA LEU A 183 6.84 -5.79 -1.21
C LEU A 183 6.84 -4.99 0.09
N ASP A 184 6.78 -5.66 1.23
CA ASP A 184 6.87 -5.04 2.55
C ASP A 184 8.25 -4.44 2.86
N ARG A 185 9.30 -4.85 2.13
CA ARG A 185 10.70 -4.54 2.46
C ARG A 185 11.50 -4.00 1.30
N ALA A 186 11.10 -4.33 0.07
CA ALA A 186 11.84 -3.99 -1.12
C ALA A 186 10.89 -3.71 -2.30
N PRO A 187 11.29 -2.82 -3.22
CA PRO A 187 10.46 -2.47 -4.36
C PRO A 187 10.35 -3.64 -5.34
N TRP A 188 9.16 -3.81 -5.96
CA TRP A 188 8.80 -4.94 -6.81
C TRP A 188 9.79 -5.30 -7.93
N TYR A 189 10.56 -4.33 -8.45
CA TYR A 189 11.52 -4.53 -9.53
C TYR A 189 12.80 -5.25 -9.07
N GLN A 190 13.00 -5.40 -7.76
CA GLN A 190 14.09 -6.21 -7.20
C GLN A 190 13.68 -7.66 -6.94
N PHE A 191 12.41 -8.03 -7.18
CA PHE A 191 11.95 -9.40 -6.96
C PHE A 191 12.65 -10.38 -7.92
N PRO A 192 13.08 -11.57 -7.45
CA PRO A 192 13.90 -12.49 -8.25
C PRO A 192 13.08 -13.30 -9.27
N TYR A 193 12.45 -12.62 -10.24
CA TYR A 193 11.58 -13.23 -11.26
C TYR A 193 12.25 -14.39 -12.04
N ALA A 194 13.55 -14.31 -12.31
CA ALA A 194 14.29 -15.36 -13.01
C ALA A 194 14.33 -16.67 -12.21
N GLU A 195 14.63 -16.57 -10.92
CA GLU A 195 14.67 -17.69 -9.99
C GLU A 195 13.26 -18.30 -9.84
N LYS A 196 12.24 -17.45 -9.64
CA LYS A 196 10.86 -17.92 -9.46
C LYS A 196 10.32 -18.60 -10.72
N ARG A 197 10.68 -18.11 -11.90
CA ARG A 197 10.37 -18.76 -13.16
C ARG A 197 11.09 -20.10 -13.30
N ALA A 198 12.38 -20.18 -13.00
CA ALA A 198 13.13 -21.44 -13.05
C ALA A 198 12.52 -22.49 -12.11
N GLY A 199 12.16 -22.09 -10.89
CA GLY A 199 11.46 -22.94 -9.93
C GLY A 199 10.12 -23.44 -10.45
N LEU A 200 9.32 -22.58 -11.11
CA LEU A 200 8.04 -22.96 -11.73
C LEU A 200 8.24 -24.05 -12.79
N PHE A 201 9.21 -23.88 -13.69
CA PHE A 201 9.49 -24.89 -14.72
C PHE A 201 10.01 -26.20 -14.13
N GLY A 202 10.72 -26.14 -13.00
CA GLY A 202 11.21 -27.29 -12.24
C GLY A 202 10.14 -28.07 -11.47
N VAL A 203 8.93 -27.53 -11.28
CA VAL A 203 7.85 -28.22 -10.56
C VAL A 203 7.52 -29.56 -11.22
N GLN A 204 7.60 -30.64 -10.44
CA GLN A 204 7.15 -31.97 -10.84
C GLN A 204 5.65 -32.14 -10.56
N PRO A 205 4.88 -32.78 -11.45
CA PRO A 205 3.47 -33.07 -11.20
C PRO A 205 3.30 -33.95 -9.96
N ALA A 206 2.31 -33.65 -9.12
CA ALA A 206 1.89 -34.55 -8.06
C ALA A 206 1.08 -35.74 -8.64
N PRO A 207 0.94 -36.87 -7.93
CA PRO A 207 0.11 -37.99 -8.36
C PRO A 207 -1.30 -37.55 -8.77
N GLY A 208 -1.67 -37.85 -10.02
CA GLY A 208 -2.96 -37.50 -10.63
C GLY A 208 -3.05 -36.07 -11.18
N ASP A 209 -1.95 -35.30 -11.23
CA ASP A 209 -1.98 -33.93 -11.78
C ASP A 209 -2.13 -34.03 -13.30
N GLY A 210 -3.08 -33.27 -13.85
CA GLY A 210 -3.23 -33.16 -15.30
C GLY A 210 -2.11 -32.35 -15.94
N ALA A 211 -1.63 -32.81 -17.10
CA ALA A 211 -0.60 -32.11 -17.88
C ALA A 211 -1.09 -30.76 -18.44
N VAL A 212 -2.39 -30.63 -18.72
CA VAL A 212 -2.98 -29.42 -19.33
C VAL A 212 -2.83 -28.21 -18.42
N ARG A 213 -3.33 -28.28 -17.18
CA ARG A 213 -3.21 -27.19 -16.19
C ARG A 213 -1.77 -26.90 -15.83
N SER A 214 -0.96 -27.93 -15.62
CA SER A 214 0.45 -27.76 -15.26
C SER A 214 1.26 -27.10 -16.37
N GLY A 215 1.05 -27.51 -17.62
CA GLY A 215 1.69 -26.91 -18.79
C GLY A 215 1.24 -25.47 -19.02
N GLU A 216 -0.06 -25.21 -18.89
CA GLU A 216 -0.63 -23.87 -19.00
C GLU A 216 -0.03 -22.90 -17.96
N ARG A 217 0.02 -23.30 -16.69
CA ARG A 217 0.62 -22.48 -15.63
C ARG A 217 2.08 -22.17 -15.90
N LYS A 218 2.86 -23.17 -16.31
CA LYS A 218 4.29 -22.97 -16.67
C LYS A 218 4.45 -21.98 -17.82
N LEU A 219 3.63 -22.10 -18.86
CA LEU A 219 3.71 -21.20 -20.02
C LEU A 219 3.30 -19.76 -19.67
N ALA A 220 2.14 -19.57 -19.03
CA ALA A 220 1.62 -18.24 -18.80
C ALA A 220 2.37 -17.47 -17.70
N PHE A 221 2.65 -18.11 -16.56
CA PHE A 221 3.40 -17.44 -15.49
C PHE A 221 4.89 -17.36 -15.82
N GLY A 222 5.41 -18.31 -16.58
CA GLY A 222 6.75 -18.18 -17.16
C GLY A 222 6.87 -16.97 -18.09
N LEU A 223 5.87 -16.72 -18.93
CA LEU A 223 5.81 -15.51 -19.76
C LEU A 223 5.64 -14.24 -18.90
N ALA A 224 4.72 -14.26 -17.93
CA ALA A 224 4.47 -13.12 -17.06
C ALA A 224 5.72 -12.70 -16.29
N ASP A 225 6.43 -13.65 -15.66
CA ASP A 225 7.68 -13.40 -14.96
C ASP A 225 8.78 -12.91 -15.89
N THR A 226 8.80 -13.37 -17.15
CA THR A 226 9.77 -12.88 -18.15
C THR A 226 9.50 -11.42 -18.48
N VAL A 227 8.25 -11.04 -18.73
CA VAL A 227 7.86 -9.65 -18.99
C VAL A 227 8.17 -8.76 -17.79
N LYS A 228 7.80 -9.19 -16.58
CA LYS A 228 8.10 -8.47 -15.33
C LYS A 228 9.60 -8.30 -15.11
N GLN A 229 10.40 -9.33 -15.37
CA GLN A 229 11.86 -9.24 -15.26
C GLN A 229 12.46 -8.23 -16.24
N VAL A 230 12.04 -8.24 -17.50
CA VAL A 230 12.54 -7.29 -18.52
C VAL A 230 12.19 -5.85 -18.10
N TYR A 231 10.97 -5.63 -17.64
CA TYR A 231 10.54 -4.31 -17.17
C TYR A 231 11.29 -3.88 -15.91
N ALA A 232 11.45 -4.79 -14.94
CA ALA A 232 12.23 -4.58 -13.73
C ALA A 232 13.69 -4.19 -14.05
N GLY A 233 14.31 -4.81 -15.06
CA GLY A 233 15.65 -4.45 -15.53
C GLY A 233 15.72 -3.03 -16.09
N PHE A 234 14.72 -2.61 -16.87
CA PHE A 234 14.64 -1.23 -17.38
C PHE A 234 14.48 -0.21 -16.25
N VAL A 235 13.60 -0.50 -15.28
CA VAL A 235 13.41 0.37 -14.11
C VAL A 235 14.69 0.46 -13.29
N SER A 236 15.34 -0.66 -13.00
CA SER A 236 16.58 -0.71 -12.23
C SER A 236 17.73 0.05 -12.92
N ALA A 237 17.80 0.03 -14.26
CA ALA A 237 18.83 0.72 -15.02
C ALA A 237 18.60 2.24 -15.14
N THR A 238 17.36 2.70 -14.96
CA THR A 238 17.00 4.12 -15.12
C THR A 238 16.90 4.86 -13.78
N LEU A 239 16.71 4.14 -12.68
CA LEU A 239 16.73 4.72 -11.34
C LEU A 239 18.18 5.03 -10.92
N ALA A 240 18.42 6.27 -10.48
CA ALA A 240 19.62 6.59 -9.74
C ALA A 240 19.69 5.74 -8.45
N PRO A 241 20.88 5.46 -7.90
CA PRO A 241 20.98 4.88 -6.56
C PRO A 241 20.09 5.71 -5.63
N ALA A 242 19.14 5.05 -4.94
CA ALA A 242 18.31 5.75 -3.98
C ALA A 242 19.25 6.39 -2.95
N SER A 243 19.18 7.72 -2.81
CA SER A 243 19.71 8.36 -1.60
C SER A 243 19.05 7.69 -0.41
N ASP A 244 19.77 7.55 0.71
CA ASP A 244 19.15 7.05 1.94
C ASP A 244 17.86 7.85 2.20
N PRO A 245 16.70 7.18 2.36
CA PRO A 245 15.46 7.88 2.60
C PRO A 245 15.63 8.74 3.85
N ALA A 246 15.23 10.01 3.75
CA ALA A 246 15.29 10.91 4.89
C ALA A 246 14.47 10.30 6.04
N GLY A 247 15.05 10.26 7.24
CA GLY A 247 14.36 9.73 8.41
C GLY A 247 13.12 10.55 8.75
N ILE A 248 12.17 9.92 9.44
CA ILE A 248 10.98 10.58 9.97
C ILE A 248 11.28 11.15 11.35
N HIS A 249 11.05 12.46 11.50
CA HIS A 249 11.20 13.13 12.79
C HIS A 249 9.91 13.00 13.60
N VAL A 250 10.05 12.65 14.87
CA VAL A 250 8.94 12.50 15.80
C VAL A 250 9.22 13.35 17.03
N TRP A 251 8.28 14.24 17.36
CA TRP A 251 8.27 14.94 18.62
C TRP A 251 7.30 14.24 19.57
N ALA A 252 7.83 13.74 20.69
CA ALA A 252 7.07 12.99 21.68
C ALA A 252 7.37 13.42 23.12
N LYS A 253 6.48 13.08 24.05
CA LYS A 253 6.60 13.31 25.50
C LYS A 253 6.52 11.99 26.25
N GLY A 254 7.09 11.96 27.46
CA GLY A 254 7.19 10.76 28.29
C GLY A 254 8.64 10.30 28.41
N PRO A 255 8.89 9.02 28.74
CA PRO A 255 10.24 8.50 28.97
C PRO A 255 10.99 8.20 27.66
N ILE A 256 11.10 9.19 26.76
CA ILE A 256 11.58 8.99 25.37
C ILE A 256 12.94 8.30 25.32
N GLY A 257 13.92 8.78 26.10
CA GLY A 257 15.27 8.22 26.05
C GLY A 257 15.39 6.79 26.57
N GLU A 258 14.47 6.32 27.41
CA GLU A 258 14.37 4.91 27.76
C GLU A 258 13.57 4.13 26.73
N ALA A 259 12.47 4.72 26.24
CA ALA A 259 11.55 4.08 25.32
C ALA A 259 12.18 3.78 23.95
N THR A 260 13.05 4.66 23.44
CA THR A 260 13.70 4.52 22.13
C THR A 260 15.06 3.84 22.17
N ARG A 261 15.62 3.54 23.36
CA ARG A 261 16.98 2.98 23.51
C ARG A 261 17.20 1.67 22.74
N THR A 262 16.15 0.87 22.59
CA THR A 262 16.17 -0.43 21.91
C THR A 262 15.57 -0.38 20.51
N GLU A 263 15.15 0.80 20.04
CA GLU A 263 14.56 0.96 18.71
C GLU A 263 15.70 1.08 17.67
N PRO A 264 15.70 0.27 16.61
CA PRO A 264 16.74 0.29 15.60
C PRO A 264 16.65 1.56 14.76
N ASP A 265 17.79 2.05 14.28
CA ASP A 265 17.89 3.23 13.41
C ASP A 265 17.23 4.50 13.99
N THR A 266 17.14 4.58 15.33
CA THR A 266 16.55 5.73 16.04
C THR A 266 17.62 6.57 16.73
N LEU A 267 17.60 7.89 16.50
CA LEU A 267 18.52 8.85 17.12
C LEU A 267 17.75 9.95 17.85
N LEU A 268 18.11 10.22 19.10
CA LEU A 268 17.62 11.40 19.82
C LEU A 268 18.36 12.63 19.29
N GLU A 269 17.63 13.62 18.79
CA GLU A 269 18.23 14.83 18.25
C GLU A 269 18.19 15.98 19.25
N ARG A 270 17.07 16.11 19.97
CA ARG A 270 16.84 17.31 20.77
C ARG A 270 15.88 17.11 21.91
N ASP A 271 16.27 17.53 23.10
CA ASP A 271 15.46 17.45 24.32
C ASP A 271 15.02 18.85 24.78
N PHE A 272 13.71 19.00 24.99
CA PHE A 272 13.07 20.21 25.51
C PHE A 272 12.48 19.99 26.91
N GLY A 273 12.88 18.92 27.61
CA GLY A 273 12.43 18.62 28.97
C GLY A 273 10.93 18.36 29.02
N ALA A 274 10.19 19.17 29.79
CA ALA A 274 8.75 19.02 29.95
C ALA A 274 7.96 19.18 28.63
N ASP A 275 8.53 19.87 27.64
CA ASP A 275 7.93 20.04 26.32
C ASP A 275 8.18 18.84 25.39
N GLY A 276 8.97 17.86 25.81
CA GLY A 276 9.23 16.61 25.09
C GLY A 276 10.56 16.58 24.35
N THR A 277 10.78 15.50 23.60
CA THR A 277 12.02 15.19 22.90
C THR A 277 11.71 14.92 21.43
N VAL A 278 12.57 15.42 20.54
CA VAL A 278 12.57 15.10 19.11
C VAL A 278 13.60 14.02 18.84
N PHE A 279 13.16 12.97 18.16
CA PHE A 279 14.01 11.91 17.65
C PHE A 279 13.72 11.66 16.18
N VAL A 280 14.69 11.12 15.47
CA VAL A 280 14.56 10.69 14.08
C VAL A 280 14.67 9.17 14.01
N THR A 281 13.85 8.54 13.18
CA THR A 281 13.94 7.11 12.92
C THR A 281 13.85 6.84 11.42
N LYS A 282 14.23 5.64 10.99
CA LYS A 282 14.09 5.25 9.58
C LYS A 282 12.62 5.21 9.15
N ASP A 283 12.36 5.70 7.95
CA ASP A 283 11.04 5.64 7.30
C ASP A 283 10.47 4.21 7.27
N GLY A 284 9.16 4.09 7.46
CA GLY A 284 8.43 2.81 7.48
C GLY A 284 8.49 2.03 8.80
N GLN A 285 9.23 2.48 9.81
CA GLN A 285 9.30 1.82 11.13
C GLN A 285 8.14 2.19 12.07
N LEU A 286 7.40 3.27 11.79
CA LEU A 286 6.42 3.82 12.73
C LEU A 286 5.27 2.85 13.03
N SER A 287 4.85 2.05 12.06
CA SER A 287 3.76 1.07 12.23
C SER A 287 4.02 0.08 13.35
N GLU A 288 5.26 -0.36 13.53
CA GLU A 288 5.65 -1.29 14.59
C GLU A 288 6.13 -0.58 15.86
N MET A 289 6.78 0.57 15.70
CA MET A 289 7.37 1.33 16.81
C MET A 289 6.31 2.02 17.67
N ILE A 290 5.28 2.64 17.07
CA ILE A 290 4.29 3.43 17.82
C ILE A 290 3.58 2.62 18.92
N PRO A 291 3.05 1.41 18.67
CA PRO A 291 2.47 0.59 19.74
C PRO A 291 3.44 0.35 20.91
N ARG A 292 4.70 0.00 20.61
CA ARG A 292 5.73 -0.24 21.64
C ARG A 292 6.05 1.00 22.45
N LEU A 293 6.08 2.17 21.81
CA LEU A 293 6.31 3.43 22.51
C LEU A 293 5.13 3.79 23.42
N ILE A 294 3.89 3.59 22.96
CA ILE A 294 2.69 3.81 23.78
C ILE A 294 2.68 2.92 25.02
N ASP A 295 3.04 1.64 24.87
CA ASP A 295 3.14 0.70 25.99
C ASP A 295 4.18 1.13 27.04
N LYS A 296 5.20 1.90 26.62
CA LYS A 296 6.21 2.51 27.49
C LYS A 296 5.81 3.88 28.02
N GLY A 297 4.56 4.31 27.84
CA GLY A 297 4.05 5.58 28.35
C GLY A 297 4.41 6.80 27.50
N VAL A 298 4.76 6.60 26.23
CA VAL A 298 5.04 7.70 25.30
C VAL A 298 3.73 8.27 24.73
N SER A 299 3.66 9.59 24.66
CA SER A 299 2.64 10.35 23.94
C SER A 299 3.29 11.19 22.85
N PHE A 300 2.53 11.53 21.80
CA PHE A 300 3.09 12.20 20.62
C PHE A 300 2.62 13.65 20.55
N VAL A 301 3.46 14.52 19.99
CA VAL A 301 3.18 15.96 19.80
C VAL A 301 2.99 16.25 18.32
N GLU A 302 3.97 15.84 17.51
CA GLU A 302 3.99 15.95 16.05
C GLU A 302 4.75 14.77 15.44
N ILE A 303 4.38 14.35 14.23
CA ILE A 303 5.10 13.35 13.42
C ILE A 303 5.35 13.96 12.04
N GLY A 304 6.61 14.07 11.62
CA GLY A 304 6.99 14.77 10.38
C GLY A 304 6.56 16.25 10.37
N GLY A 305 6.44 16.86 11.55
CA GLY A 305 5.88 18.21 11.73
C GLY A 305 4.36 18.31 11.52
N ASN A 306 3.66 17.18 11.36
CA ASN A 306 2.21 17.10 11.25
C ASN A 306 1.56 16.84 12.62
N ASP A 307 0.40 17.46 12.81
CA ASP A 307 -0.51 17.31 13.94
C ASP A 307 -1.60 16.24 13.71
N GLU A 308 -1.70 15.74 12.47
CA GLU A 308 -2.55 14.66 12.04
C GLU A 308 -1.71 13.57 11.38
N ILE A 309 -2.11 12.30 11.57
CA ILE A 309 -1.51 11.15 10.89
C ILE A 309 -2.61 10.22 10.41
N MET A 310 -2.45 9.66 9.21
CA MET A 310 -3.34 8.60 8.74
C MET A 310 -2.88 7.25 9.28
N LEU A 311 -3.84 6.39 9.62
CA LEU A 311 -3.59 4.97 9.86
C LEU A 311 -4.71 4.10 9.27
N THR A 312 -4.39 2.83 9.06
CA THR A 312 -5.36 1.78 8.75
C THR A 312 -5.37 0.75 9.87
N VAL A 313 -6.57 0.25 10.17
CA VAL A 313 -6.78 -0.89 11.06
C VAL A 313 -7.62 -1.95 10.38
N LEU A 314 -7.39 -3.20 10.78
CA LEU A 314 -8.22 -4.35 10.43
C LEU A 314 -9.07 -4.75 11.63
N SER A 315 -10.33 -5.10 11.40
CA SER A 315 -11.28 -5.45 12.46
C SER A 315 -12.34 -6.43 11.95
N PRO A 316 -12.86 -7.35 12.79
CA PRO A 316 -13.89 -8.31 12.37
C PRO A 316 -15.28 -7.67 12.21
N ALA A 317 -15.48 -6.46 12.76
CA ALA A 317 -16.75 -5.74 12.74
C ALA A 317 -16.50 -4.23 12.67
N GLU A 318 -17.57 -3.46 12.50
CA GLU A 318 -17.49 -2.00 12.61
C GLU A 318 -17.11 -1.59 14.03
N ILE A 319 -16.19 -0.62 14.14
CA ILE A 319 -15.66 -0.13 15.40
C ILE A 319 -16.04 1.35 15.59
N ALA A 320 -16.38 1.71 16.82
CA ALA A 320 -16.64 3.11 17.16
C ALA A 320 -15.34 3.92 17.06
N MET A 321 -15.43 5.13 16.51
CA MET A 321 -14.29 6.04 16.40
C MET A 321 -14.01 6.69 17.76
N PRO A 322 -12.80 6.51 18.33
CA PRO A 322 -12.42 7.21 19.55
C PRO A 322 -12.32 8.72 19.34
N GLU A 323 -12.31 9.48 20.44
CA GLU A 323 -12.02 10.92 20.42
C GLU A 323 -10.69 11.22 19.72
N GLY A 324 -10.64 12.30 18.94
CA GLY A 324 -9.45 12.69 18.19
C GLY A 324 -9.20 11.83 16.95
N THR A 325 -10.20 11.07 16.50
CA THR A 325 -10.14 10.31 15.26
C THR A 325 -11.28 10.67 14.30
N ARG A 326 -11.03 10.46 13.01
CA ARG A 326 -12.04 10.61 11.96
C ARG A 326 -11.88 9.51 10.92
N ALA A 327 -12.93 8.73 10.71
CA ALA A 327 -12.97 7.75 9.64
C ALA A 327 -12.89 8.42 8.27
N LEU A 328 -12.02 7.89 7.41
CA LEU A 328 -11.90 8.26 5.99
C LEU A 328 -12.72 7.30 5.13
N PHE A 329 -12.65 6.01 5.45
CA PHE A 329 -13.40 4.95 4.80
C PHE A 329 -13.46 3.72 5.71
N SER A 330 -14.45 2.85 5.50
CA SER A 330 -14.51 1.51 6.09
C SER A 330 -15.17 0.55 5.11
N TYR A 331 -14.57 -0.60 4.86
CA TYR A 331 -15.13 -1.62 3.96
C TYR A 331 -14.67 -3.04 4.33
N PRO A 332 -15.49 -4.07 4.05
CA PRO A 332 -15.05 -5.47 4.12
C PRO A 332 -14.03 -5.75 3.01
N LEU A 333 -12.95 -6.46 3.32
CA LEU A 333 -11.92 -6.82 2.35
C LEU A 333 -12.56 -7.68 1.25
N PRO A 334 -12.36 -7.36 -0.04
CA PRO A 334 -13.03 -8.12 -1.11
C PRO A 334 -12.73 -9.62 -1.07
N ALA A 335 -11.49 -10.01 -0.75
CA ALA A 335 -11.07 -11.41 -0.70
C ALA A 335 -11.28 -12.09 0.67
N ASP A 336 -11.61 -11.31 1.71
CA ASP A 336 -11.90 -11.80 3.06
C ASP A 336 -13.00 -10.92 3.71
N PRO A 337 -14.29 -11.13 3.34
CA PRO A 337 -15.36 -10.23 3.75
C PRO A 337 -15.62 -10.19 5.27
N ASP A 338 -15.12 -11.18 6.01
CA ASP A 338 -15.20 -11.24 7.48
C ASP A 338 -14.21 -10.26 8.15
N THR A 339 -13.23 -9.77 7.40
CA THR A 339 -12.28 -8.73 7.85
C THR A 339 -12.63 -7.40 7.20
N ARG A 340 -12.67 -6.33 8.00
CA ARG A 340 -12.88 -4.95 7.54
C ARG A 340 -11.62 -4.14 7.66
N ARG A 341 -11.31 -3.34 6.63
CA ARG A 341 -10.28 -2.29 6.68
C ARG A 341 -10.94 -0.95 6.91
N THR A 342 -10.50 -0.26 7.95
CA THR A 342 -10.92 1.10 8.28
C THR A 342 -9.70 2.01 8.21
N GLY A 343 -9.74 2.99 7.31
CA GLY A 343 -8.76 4.06 7.26
C GLY A 343 -9.28 5.26 8.02
N LEU A 344 -8.45 5.86 8.87
CA LEU A 344 -8.81 7.01 9.68
C LEU A 344 -7.65 8.00 9.80
N THR A 345 -7.98 9.27 9.94
CA THR A 345 -7.07 10.30 10.44
C THR A 345 -7.14 10.30 11.96
N VAL A 346 -5.98 10.44 12.61
CA VAL A 346 -5.85 10.59 14.05
C VAL A 346 -5.09 11.88 14.34
N ALA A 347 -5.59 12.69 15.27
CA ALA A 347 -4.80 13.77 15.83
C ALA A 347 -3.59 13.14 16.55
N VAL A 348 -2.38 13.51 16.15
CA VAL A 348 -1.13 12.92 16.67
C VAL A 348 -1.09 12.96 18.20
N ARG A 349 -1.59 14.04 18.81
CA ARG A 349 -1.69 14.17 20.27
C ARG A 349 -2.58 13.14 20.94
N LYS A 350 -3.59 12.63 20.24
CA LYS A 350 -4.52 11.62 20.76
C LYS A 350 -4.13 10.21 20.35
N LEU A 351 -3.05 10.02 19.58
CA LEU A 351 -2.65 8.69 19.09
C LEU A 351 -2.42 7.68 20.21
N HIS A 352 -1.82 8.13 21.33
CA HIS A 352 -1.53 7.29 22.50
C HIS A 352 -2.77 6.83 23.28
N VAL A 353 -3.94 7.43 23.05
CA VAL A 353 -5.22 6.99 23.64
C VAL A 353 -6.14 6.35 22.60
N ALA A 354 -6.16 6.88 21.38
CA ALA A 354 -6.99 6.39 20.29
C ALA A 354 -6.57 5.00 19.84
N LEU A 355 -5.26 4.74 19.66
CA LEU A 355 -4.80 3.45 19.19
C LEU A 355 -5.10 2.31 20.19
N PRO A 356 -4.79 2.43 21.50
CA PRO A 356 -5.22 1.43 22.47
C PRO A 356 -6.74 1.24 22.54
N ALA A 357 -7.53 2.30 22.37
CA ALA A 357 -8.99 2.20 22.34
C ALA A 357 -9.50 1.39 21.13
N LEU A 358 -8.90 1.59 19.95
CA LEU A 358 -9.20 0.78 18.76
C LEU A 358 -8.82 -0.69 18.98
N ILE A 359 -7.64 -0.95 19.55
CA ILE A 359 -7.18 -2.31 19.87
C ILE A 359 -8.13 -3.00 20.85
N LYS A 360 -8.54 -2.29 21.91
CA LYS A 360 -9.51 -2.78 22.90
C LYS A 360 -10.88 -3.08 22.27
N ALA A 361 -11.25 -2.35 21.21
CA ALA A 361 -12.46 -2.60 20.43
C ALA A 361 -12.33 -3.76 19.43
N GLY A 362 -11.20 -4.48 19.41
CA GLY A 362 -10.98 -5.64 18.55
C GLY A 362 -10.32 -5.31 17.22
N ALA A 363 -9.79 -4.09 17.04
CA ALA A 363 -9.03 -3.72 15.86
C ALA A 363 -7.55 -4.14 16.01
N ARG A 364 -6.89 -4.38 14.88
CA ARG A 364 -5.44 -4.56 14.79
C ARG A 364 -4.88 -3.46 13.90
N LEU A 365 -3.83 -2.78 14.36
CA LEU A 365 -3.10 -1.83 13.53
C LEU A 365 -2.57 -2.55 12.28
N GLU A 366 -2.86 -2.00 11.11
CA GLU A 366 -2.34 -2.47 9.84
C GLU A 366 -1.15 -1.64 9.40
N HIS A 367 -1.31 -0.31 9.40
CA HIS A 367 -0.26 0.60 8.97
C HIS A 367 -0.47 2.02 9.51
N VAL A 368 0.63 2.73 9.74
CA VAL A 368 0.70 4.17 10.00
C VAL A 368 1.40 4.79 8.81
N TYR A 369 0.76 5.78 8.17
CA TYR A 369 1.30 6.40 6.96
C TYR A 369 2.10 7.64 7.33
N ASP A 370 3.41 7.54 7.27
CA ASP A 370 4.35 8.55 7.74
C ASP A 370 4.90 9.47 6.66
N GLY A 371 4.69 9.15 5.37
CA GLY A 371 4.85 10.09 4.26
C GLY A 371 5.97 9.76 3.29
#